data_AF-A0A7W5KT63-F1
#
_entry.id   AF-A0A7W5KT63-F1
#
_cell.length_a   1.000
_cell.length_b   1.000
_cell.length_c   1.000
_cell.angle_alpha   90.00
_cell.angle_beta   90.00
_cell.angle_gamma   90.00
#
_symmetry.space_group_name_H-M   'P 1'
#
loop_
_entity.id
_entity.type
_entity.pdbx_description
1 polymer ?
#
loop_
_entity_poly.entity_id
_entity_poly.type
_entity_poly.pdbx_seq_one_letter_code
_entity_poly.pdbx_strand_id
1 'polypeptide(L)'
;MMEAHEKGYFTEENSVEVVTGRNAGAKDERLKQVMEVITRKLHEAVKELEPTQEEWMQAILFLTRTGQMCNEWRQEFILLSDVLGVSMLVDAINNRKPSGASESTVLGPFHVADAPELPMGSNICLDSKGEDMVIEGRILDTEGKPIVNAVIDVWQANDEGFYDVQQKGIQPDFNLRGIFRTGPDGHYWFRAVKPKYYPIPDDGPVGQLLGHLGRHPYRPAHLHYIISADGFETLTTHIFDPNDPYIHSDAVFGVKESLLAKFNRVNDPVRAKAYEFDGDFWDVTHDFVLARSRA
;
A
#
# COMPACT_ATOMS: atom_id res chain seq x y z
N MET A 1 -18.17 -46.46 4.28
CA MET A 1 -17.80 -45.18 4.90
C MET A 1 -18.91 -44.22 4.55
N MET A 2 -19.60 -43.67 5.55
CA MET A 2 -20.66 -42.69 5.34
C MET A 2 -20.11 -41.48 4.58
N GLU A 3 -20.83 -40.99 3.59
CA GLU A 3 -20.41 -39.83 2.80
C GLU A 3 -20.32 -38.59 3.70
N ALA A 4 -19.48 -37.61 3.34
CA ALA A 4 -19.27 -36.39 4.14
C ALA A 4 -20.55 -35.60 4.46
N HIS A 5 -21.65 -35.84 3.72
CA HIS A 5 -22.96 -35.24 3.96
C HIS A 5 -23.77 -35.92 5.09
N GLU A 6 -23.37 -37.12 5.54
CA GLU A 6 -24.05 -37.90 6.59
C GLU A 6 -23.40 -37.74 7.99
N LYS A 7 -22.44 -36.83 8.15
CA LYS A 7 -21.74 -36.57 9.43
C LYS A 7 -22.63 -35.84 10.46
N GLY A 8 -23.71 -36.45 10.90
CA GLY A 8 -24.38 -36.21 12.19
C GLY A 8 -24.84 -34.78 12.54
N TYR A 9 -25.14 -34.57 13.83
CA TYR A 9 -25.48 -33.27 14.41
C TYR A 9 -24.22 -32.47 14.73
N PHE A 10 -24.33 -31.14 14.70
CA PHE A 10 -23.24 -30.22 15.06
C PHE A 10 -22.87 -30.36 16.54
N THR A 11 -21.61 -30.67 16.81
CA THR A 11 -20.99 -30.60 18.14
C THR A 11 -19.75 -29.71 18.08
N GLU A 12 -19.25 -29.29 19.23
CA GLU A 12 -18.00 -28.53 19.30
C GLU A 12 -16.86 -29.29 18.62
N GLU A 13 -16.67 -30.57 18.97
CA GLU A 13 -15.63 -31.46 18.45
C GLU A 13 -15.66 -31.55 16.91
N ASN A 14 -16.83 -31.85 16.33
CA ASN A 14 -16.96 -32.12 14.90
C ASN A 14 -17.31 -30.89 14.03
N SER A 15 -17.43 -29.71 14.63
CA SER A 15 -17.98 -28.49 14.00
C SER A 15 -17.40 -28.16 12.61
N VAL A 16 -16.08 -28.26 12.42
CA VAL A 16 -15.42 -27.99 11.13
C VAL A 16 -15.83 -28.99 10.06
N GLU A 17 -15.86 -30.29 10.39
CA GLU A 17 -16.20 -31.34 9.44
C GLU A 17 -17.66 -31.26 9.00
N VAL A 18 -18.56 -30.94 9.93
CA VAL A 18 -19.99 -30.78 9.65
C VAL A 18 -20.23 -29.61 8.71
N VAL A 19 -19.60 -28.46 8.95
CA VAL A 19 -19.81 -27.25 8.13
C VAL A 19 -19.16 -27.41 6.75
N THR A 20 -17.91 -27.86 6.68
CA THR A 20 -17.21 -28.01 5.39
C THR A 20 -17.78 -29.17 4.56
N GLY A 21 -18.28 -30.24 5.20
CA GLY A 21 -18.94 -31.37 4.54
C GLY A 21 -20.19 -30.97 3.74
N ARG A 22 -20.90 -29.90 4.15
CA ARG A 22 -22.05 -29.35 3.39
C ARG A 22 -21.67 -28.75 2.04
N ASN A 23 -20.39 -28.47 1.81
CA ASN A 23 -19.88 -27.94 0.55
C ASN A 23 -19.47 -29.04 -0.44
N ALA A 24 -19.86 -30.30 -0.21
CA ALA A 24 -19.49 -31.44 -1.06
C ALA A 24 -19.85 -31.23 -2.54
N GLY A 25 -21.01 -30.62 -2.81
CA GLY A 25 -21.52 -30.33 -4.17
C GLY A 25 -21.10 -28.97 -4.74
N ALA A 26 -20.08 -28.30 -4.20
CA ALA A 26 -19.58 -27.04 -4.78
C ALA A 26 -19.08 -27.26 -6.21
N LYS A 27 -19.43 -26.34 -7.12
CA LYS A 27 -19.06 -26.42 -8.55
C LYS A 27 -17.68 -25.83 -8.86
N ASP A 28 -17.16 -25.00 -7.96
CA ASP A 28 -15.84 -24.38 -8.05
C ASP A 28 -14.94 -24.98 -6.97
N GLU A 29 -13.97 -25.79 -7.41
CA GLU A 29 -13.02 -26.47 -6.52
C GLU A 29 -12.10 -25.49 -5.78
N ARG A 30 -11.76 -24.35 -6.39
CA ARG A 30 -10.92 -23.35 -5.72
C ARG A 30 -11.71 -22.65 -4.63
N LEU A 31 -12.95 -22.26 -4.90
CA LEU A 31 -13.83 -21.68 -3.89
C LEU A 31 -14.07 -22.66 -2.74
N LYS A 32 -14.33 -23.94 -3.04
CA LYS A 32 -14.48 -25.00 -2.05
C LYS A 32 -13.26 -25.09 -1.13
N GLN A 33 -12.06 -25.12 -1.71
CA GLN A 33 -10.80 -25.13 -0.97
C GLN A 33 -10.63 -23.89 -0.10
N VAL A 34 -10.91 -22.70 -0.62
CA VAL A 34 -10.82 -21.44 0.14
C VAL A 34 -11.76 -21.46 1.35
N MET A 35 -13.03 -21.83 1.14
CA MET A 35 -14.02 -21.87 2.21
C MET A 35 -13.68 -22.93 3.26
N GLU A 36 -13.12 -24.07 2.88
CA GLU A 36 -12.64 -25.07 3.83
C GLU A 36 -11.59 -24.49 4.78
N VAL A 37 -10.58 -23.79 4.25
CA VAL A 37 -9.52 -23.17 5.06
C VAL A 37 -10.08 -22.09 5.97
N ILE A 38 -10.91 -21.19 5.45
CA ILE A 38 -11.49 -20.09 6.23
C ILE A 38 -12.40 -20.62 7.35
N THR A 39 -13.31 -21.55 7.05
CA THR A 39 -14.18 -22.15 8.06
C THR A 39 -13.36 -22.86 9.14
N ARG A 40 -12.35 -23.64 8.74
CA ARG A 40 -11.47 -24.31 9.70
C ARG A 40 -10.76 -23.31 10.62
N LYS A 41 -10.11 -22.29 10.06
CA LYS A 41 -9.36 -21.29 10.85
C LYS A 41 -10.26 -20.44 11.74
N LEU A 42 -11.47 -20.11 11.29
CA LEU A 42 -12.43 -19.38 12.11
C LEU A 42 -12.91 -20.23 13.31
N HIS A 43 -13.22 -21.50 13.10
CA HIS A 43 -13.62 -22.40 14.19
C HIS A 43 -12.48 -22.69 15.17
N GLU A 44 -11.25 -22.87 14.68
CA GLU A 44 -10.06 -22.99 15.54
C GLU A 44 -9.92 -21.76 16.45
N ALA A 45 -10.06 -20.54 15.91
CA ALA A 45 -10.01 -19.31 16.70
C ALA A 45 -11.16 -19.21 17.73
N VAL A 46 -12.39 -19.57 17.37
CA VAL A 46 -13.53 -19.55 18.30
C VAL A 46 -13.33 -20.55 19.45
N LYS A 47 -12.81 -21.75 19.16
CA LYS A 47 -12.50 -22.75 20.19
C LYS A 47 -11.35 -22.33 21.11
N GLU A 48 -10.36 -21.63 20.55
CA GLU A 48 -9.22 -21.12 21.32
C GLU A 48 -9.62 -19.96 22.25
N LEU A 49 -10.49 -19.07 21.77
CA LEU A 49 -10.91 -17.88 22.51
C LEU A 49 -12.07 -18.12 23.48
N GLU A 50 -12.89 -19.14 23.25
CA GLU A 50 -14.13 -19.43 24.00
C GLU A 50 -15.01 -18.18 24.23
N PRO A 51 -15.35 -17.40 23.19
CA PRO A 51 -16.03 -16.12 23.38
C PRO A 51 -17.43 -16.29 23.95
N THR A 52 -17.81 -15.36 24.82
CA THR A 52 -19.20 -15.21 25.26
C THR A 52 -20.11 -14.78 24.10
N GLN A 53 -21.42 -14.97 24.26
CA GLN A 53 -22.40 -14.49 23.27
C GLN A 53 -22.36 -12.97 23.11
N GLU A 54 -22.02 -12.25 24.17
CA GLU A 54 -21.87 -10.80 24.13
C GLU A 54 -20.65 -10.39 23.30
N GLU A 55 -19.48 -10.99 23.53
CA GLU A 55 -18.27 -10.74 22.74
C GLU A 55 -18.48 -11.08 21.25
N TRP A 56 -19.15 -12.20 20.97
CA TRP A 56 -19.53 -12.56 19.61
C TRP A 56 -20.42 -11.48 18.97
N MET A 57 -21.44 -10.98 19.70
CA MET A 57 -22.30 -9.91 19.20
C MET A 57 -21.52 -8.62 18.95
N GLN A 58 -20.56 -8.26 19.82
CA GLN A 58 -19.68 -7.10 19.60
C GLN A 58 -18.86 -7.25 18.32
N ALA A 59 -18.30 -8.44 18.04
CA ALA A 59 -17.58 -8.71 16.80
C ALA A 59 -18.50 -8.59 15.56
N ILE A 60 -19.74 -9.09 15.63
CA ILE A 60 -20.73 -8.93 14.55
C ILE A 60 -21.07 -7.46 14.31
N LEU A 61 -21.29 -6.68 15.38
CA LEU A 61 -21.57 -5.25 15.29
C LEU A 61 -20.36 -4.45 14.77
N PHE A 62 -19.14 -4.85 15.12
CA PHE A 62 -17.92 -4.30 14.55
C PHE A 62 -17.88 -4.50 13.03
N LEU A 63 -18.00 -5.75 12.56
CA LEU A 63 -17.98 -6.06 11.11
C LEU A 63 -19.14 -5.38 10.35
N THR A 64 -20.32 -5.28 10.99
CA THR A 64 -21.47 -4.57 10.43
C THR A 64 -21.16 -3.08 10.23
N ARG A 65 -20.61 -2.41 11.25
CA ARG A 65 -20.22 -1.00 11.15
C ARG A 65 -19.08 -0.78 10.15
N THR A 66 -18.13 -1.71 10.07
CA THR A 66 -17.06 -1.68 9.04
C THR A 66 -17.68 -1.69 7.64
N GLY A 67 -18.64 -2.59 7.39
CA GLY A 67 -19.36 -2.62 6.12
C GLY A 67 -20.15 -1.33 5.84
N GLN A 68 -20.87 -0.80 6.84
CA GLN A 68 -21.65 0.44 6.72
C GLN A 68 -20.79 1.69 6.49
N MET A 69 -19.52 1.68 6.89
CA MET A 69 -18.58 2.77 6.67
C MET A 69 -18.00 2.79 5.25
N CYS A 70 -18.12 1.68 4.50
CA CYS A 70 -17.64 1.61 3.13
C CYS A 70 -18.55 2.41 2.18
N ASN A 71 -17.94 3.17 1.27
CA ASN A 71 -18.61 3.92 0.20
C ASN A 71 -17.70 4.00 -1.05
N GLU A 72 -18.05 4.83 -2.04
CA GLU A 72 -17.32 4.96 -3.30
C GLU A 72 -15.86 5.41 -3.13
N TRP A 73 -15.53 6.12 -2.04
CA TRP A 73 -14.22 6.72 -1.78
C TRP A 73 -13.55 6.15 -0.52
N ARG A 74 -14.27 5.41 0.31
CA ARG A 74 -13.79 4.80 1.56
C ARG A 74 -14.03 3.30 1.55
N GLN A 75 -12.98 2.51 1.76
CA GLN A 75 -13.05 1.06 1.88
C GLN A 75 -12.56 0.59 3.25
N GLU A 76 -13.44 0.64 4.25
CA GLU A 76 -13.09 0.29 5.64
C GLU A 76 -12.71 -1.20 5.79
N PHE A 77 -13.22 -2.10 4.94
CA PHE A 77 -12.78 -3.50 4.92
C PHE A 77 -11.36 -3.66 4.38
N ILE A 78 -10.95 -2.85 3.40
CA ILE A 78 -9.56 -2.82 2.95
C ILE A 78 -8.69 -2.27 4.08
N LEU A 79 -9.13 -1.20 4.74
CA LEU A 79 -8.40 -0.64 5.89
C LEU A 79 -8.26 -1.65 7.04
N LEU A 80 -9.29 -2.44 7.30
CA LEU A 80 -9.23 -3.53 8.28
C LEU A 80 -8.19 -4.58 7.87
N SER A 81 -8.15 -4.96 6.59
CA SER A 81 -7.11 -5.86 6.04
C SER A 81 -5.71 -5.27 6.21
N ASP A 82 -5.55 -3.97 5.97
CA ASP A 82 -4.27 -3.26 6.08
C ASP A 82 -3.75 -3.28 7.52
N VAL A 83 -4.58 -2.88 8.49
CA VAL A 83 -4.15 -2.80 9.90
C VAL A 83 -3.99 -4.15 10.58
N LEU A 84 -4.53 -5.22 9.99
CA LEU A 84 -4.29 -6.60 10.40
C LEU A 84 -3.10 -7.23 9.66
N GLY A 85 -2.44 -6.49 8.76
CA GLY A 85 -1.29 -6.95 7.98
C GLY A 85 -1.63 -7.94 6.86
N VAL A 86 -2.93 -8.19 6.60
CA VAL A 86 -3.38 -9.14 5.58
C VAL A 86 -3.04 -8.63 4.18
N SER A 87 -3.23 -7.34 3.91
CA SER A 87 -2.90 -6.74 2.60
C SER A 87 -1.42 -6.90 2.26
N MET A 88 -0.55 -6.63 3.23
CA MET A 88 0.90 -6.83 3.08
C MET A 88 1.30 -8.29 2.92
N LEU A 89 0.62 -9.20 3.62
CA LEU A 89 0.84 -10.64 3.44
C LEU A 89 0.44 -11.11 2.04
N VAL A 90 -0.71 -10.65 1.53
CA VAL A 90 -1.17 -10.93 0.17
C VAL A 90 -0.17 -10.38 -0.85
N ASP A 91 0.32 -9.15 -0.67
CA ASP A 91 1.38 -8.56 -1.50
C ASP A 91 2.63 -9.46 -1.51
N ALA A 92 3.18 -9.78 -0.33
CA ALA A 92 4.39 -10.57 -0.21
C ALA A 92 4.29 -11.98 -0.83
N ILE A 93 3.11 -12.61 -0.79
CA ILE A 93 2.88 -13.93 -1.41
C ILE A 93 2.86 -13.84 -2.94
N ASN A 94 2.19 -12.83 -3.50
CA ASN A 94 1.96 -12.71 -4.94
C ASN A 94 3.11 -11.98 -5.67
N ASN A 95 3.90 -11.20 -4.94
CA ASN A 95 5.07 -10.47 -5.46
C ASN A 95 6.38 -11.09 -4.97
N ARG A 96 6.50 -12.42 -5.00
CA ARG A 96 7.79 -13.11 -4.80
C ARG A 96 8.70 -12.85 -5.99
N LYS A 97 9.52 -11.79 -5.87
CA LYS A 97 10.46 -11.37 -6.91
C LYS A 97 11.78 -12.16 -6.83
N PRO A 98 12.52 -12.29 -7.96
CA PRO A 98 13.90 -12.79 -7.92
C PRO A 98 14.79 -11.87 -7.09
N SER A 99 15.91 -12.42 -6.57
CA SER A 99 16.91 -11.65 -5.85
C SER A 99 17.39 -10.45 -6.67
N GLY A 100 17.51 -9.29 -6.04
CA GLY A 100 17.97 -8.04 -6.65
C GLY A 100 16.88 -7.17 -7.27
N ALA A 101 15.65 -7.67 -7.44
CA ALA A 101 14.52 -6.83 -7.84
C ALA A 101 14.00 -5.99 -6.66
N SER A 102 13.49 -4.79 -6.94
CA SER A 102 12.87 -3.94 -5.93
C SER A 102 11.62 -4.59 -5.36
N GLU A 103 11.42 -4.42 -4.06
CA GLU A 103 10.28 -4.99 -3.36
C GLU A 103 9.00 -4.21 -3.63
N SER A 104 7.88 -4.94 -3.74
CA SER A 104 6.55 -4.34 -3.75
C SER A 104 6.11 -3.93 -2.33
N THR A 105 5.08 -3.10 -2.27
CA THR A 105 4.29 -2.87 -1.06
C THR A 105 2.86 -2.47 -1.46
N VAL A 106 1.94 -2.35 -0.49
CA VAL A 106 0.51 -2.10 -0.74
C VAL A 106 0.27 -0.84 -1.58
N LEU A 107 -0.65 -0.89 -2.56
CA LEU A 107 -1.01 0.27 -3.38
C LEU A 107 -1.55 1.46 -2.57
N GLY A 108 -2.33 1.16 -1.52
CA GLY A 108 -3.13 2.16 -0.81
C GLY A 108 -4.37 2.60 -1.62
N PRO A 109 -5.29 3.36 -0.99
CA PRO A 109 -6.59 3.69 -1.58
C PRO A 109 -6.59 4.97 -2.42
N PHE A 110 -5.44 5.64 -2.58
CA PHE A 110 -5.36 7.01 -3.12
C PHE A 110 -4.70 7.11 -4.50
N HIS A 111 -4.49 5.98 -5.19
CA HIS A 111 -4.12 6.01 -6.60
C HIS A 111 -5.28 6.53 -7.45
N VAL A 112 -4.97 7.34 -8.46
CA VAL A 112 -5.94 7.91 -9.41
C VAL A 112 -5.39 7.66 -10.80
N ALA A 113 -6.19 7.02 -11.64
CA ALA A 113 -5.85 6.81 -13.04
C ALA A 113 -5.78 8.14 -13.81
N ASP A 114 -5.12 8.12 -14.96
CA ASP A 114 -5.06 9.25 -15.90
C ASP A 114 -4.42 10.53 -15.34
N ALA A 115 -3.48 10.37 -14.38
CA ALA A 115 -2.57 11.45 -14.01
C ALA A 115 -1.79 11.95 -15.25
N PRO A 116 -1.46 13.25 -15.33
CA PRO A 116 -0.82 13.79 -16.52
C PRO A 116 0.57 13.18 -16.75
N GLU A 117 0.86 12.80 -18.01
CA GLU A 117 2.25 12.52 -18.43
C GLU A 117 2.99 13.85 -18.56
N LEU A 118 4.07 14.00 -17.79
CA LEU A 118 4.83 15.23 -17.64
C LEU A 118 6.25 15.06 -18.20
N PRO A 119 6.86 16.12 -18.75
CA PRO A 119 8.28 16.12 -19.07
C PRO A 119 9.14 15.82 -17.84
N MET A 120 10.24 15.09 -18.04
CA MET A 120 11.22 14.83 -16.98
C MET A 120 11.69 16.14 -16.33
N GLY A 121 11.73 16.20 -15.00
CA GLY A 121 12.07 17.39 -14.24
C GLY A 121 10.91 18.34 -13.92
N SER A 122 9.69 18.02 -14.33
CA SER A 122 8.50 18.80 -13.97
C SER A 122 8.30 18.84 -12.45
N ASN A 123 7.68 19.92 -11.97
CA ASN A 123 7.25 20.02 -10.58
C ASN A 123 5.83 19.46 -10.43
N ILE A 124 5.67 18.41 -9.63
CA ILE A 124 4.35 17.83 -9.34
C ILE A 124 3.64 18.54 -8.17
N CYS A 125 4.33 19.39 -7.40
CA CYS A 125 3.69 20.25 -6.39
C CYS A 125 3.08 21.47 -7.08
N LEU A 126 1.74 21.46 -7.20
CA LEU A 126 0.96 22.50 -7.87
C LEU A 126 0.42 23.55 -6.90
N ASP A 127 0.43 23.26 -5.59
CA ASP A 127 -0.03 24.18 -4.54
C ASP A 127 1.12 24.98 -3.87
N SER A 128 2.37 24.68 -4.21
CA SER A 128 3.57 25.33 -3.67
C SER A 128 3.67 25.30 -2.14
N LYS A 129 3.17 24.23 -1.51
CA LYS A 129 3.21 24.05 -0.05
C LYS A 129 4.15 22.93 0.36
N GLY A 130 5.02 23.20 1.33
CA GLY A 130 5.93 22.22 1.93
C GLY A 130 7.39 22.57 1.69
N GLU A 131 8.28 21.66 2.07
CA GLU A 131 9.72 21.82 1.83
C GLU A 131 10.09 21.32 0.44
N ASP A 132 10.73 22.16 -0.38
CA ASP A 132 11.21 21.80 -1.72
C ASP A 132 12.01 20.50 -1.71
N MET A 133 11.70 19.63 -2.67
CA MET A 133 12.33 18.33 -2.83
C MET A 133 12.56 18.02 -4.31
N VAL A 134 13.75 17.54 -4.64
CA VAL A 134 14.02 16.87 -5.91
C VAL A 134 14.21 15.38 -5.62
N ILE A 135 13.60 14.55 -6.46
CA ILE A 135 13.75 13.09 -6.40
C ILE A 135 14.37 12.64 -7.71
N GLU A 136 15.39 11.78 -7.63
CA GLU A 136 16.04 11.21 -8.81
C GLU A 136 16.51 9.77 -8.59
N GLY A 137 16.76 9.08 -9.70
CA GLY A 137 17.22 7.69 -9.68
C GLY A 137 17.20 7.06 -11.06
N ARG A 138 17.38 5.74 -11.10
CA ARG A 138 17.33 4.95 -12.33
C ARG A 138 16.35 3.79 -12.23
N ILE A 139 15.72 3.48 -13.35
CA ILE A 139 14.97 2.25 -13.55
C ILE A 139 15.89 1.26 -14.28
N LEU A 140 16.20 0.16 -13.60
CA LEU A 140 17.16 -0.85 -14.05
C LEU A 140 16.48 -2.22 -14.16
N ASP A 141 17.07 -3.12 -14.93
CA ASP A 141 16.76 -4.55 -14.87
C ASP A 141 17.62 -5.28 -13.82
N THR A 142 17.34 -6.55 -13.56
CA THR A 142 18.10 -7.38 -12.61
C THR A 142 19.56 -7.64 -13.01
N GLU A 143 19.98 -7.25 -14.21
CA GLU A 143 21.38 -7.27 -14.67
C GLU A 143 22.06 -5.89 -14.51
N GLY A 144 21.36 -4.90 -13.98
CA GLY A 144 21.84 -3.53 -13.79
C GLY A 144 21.80 -2.68 -15.07
N LYS A 145 21.10 -3.12 -16.12
CA LYS A 145 20.97 -2.35 -17.37
C LYS A 145 19.82 -1.36 -17.25
N PRO A 146 19.98 -0.13 -17.75
CA PRO A 146 18.90 0.85 -17.74
C PRO A 146 17.73 0.41 -18.63
N ILE A 147 16.51 0.66 -18.16
CA ILE A 147 15.28 0.39 -18.89
C ILE A 147 14.79 1.68 -19.53
N VAL A 148 14.78 1.70 -20.86
CA VAL A 148 14.23 2.79 -21.67
C VAL A 148 12.71 2.70 -21.73
N ASN A 149 12.03 3.86 -21.79
CA ASN A 149 10.58 3.98 -21.88
C ASN A 149 9.79 3.37 -20.71
N ALA A 150 10.44 3.13 -19.56
CA ALA A 150 9.73 2.75 -18.35
C ALA A 150 8.80 3.89 -17.93
N VAL A 151 7.54 3.55 -17.65
CA VAL A 151 6.51 4.47 -17.14
C VAL A 151 6.58 4.48 -15.63
N ILE A 152 6.64 5.67 -15.05
CA ILE A 152 6.74 5.91 -13.61
C ILE A 152 5.55 6.79 -13.21
N ASP A 153 4.53 6.19 -12.62
CA ASP A 153 3.36 6.88 -12.05
C ASP A 153 3.61 7.11 -10.56
N VAL A 154 3.66 8.38 -10.15
CA VAL A 154 3.99 8.79 -8.78
C VAL A 154 2.87 9.62 -8.15
N TRP A 155 2.66 9.42 -6.85
CA TRP A 155 1.76 10.25 -6.06
C TRP A 155 2.15 10.30 -4.57
N GLN A 156 1.86 11.41 -3.89
CA GLN A 156 2.06 11.55 -2.44
C GLN A 156 0.99 12.45 -1.80
N ALA A 157 0.93 12.41 -0.48
CA ALA A 157 0.24 13.43 0.30
C ALA A 157 1.02 14.75 0.31
N ASN A 158 0.29 15.86 0.51
CA ASN A 158 0.88 17.19 0.72
C ASN A 158 1.43 17.38 2.15
N ASP A 159 1.94 18.58 2.46
CA ASP A 159 2.52 18.92 3.77
C ASP A 159 1.49 18.87 4.94
N GLU A 160 0.20 18.86 4.62
CA GLU A 160 -0.89 18.68 5.59
C GLU A 160 -1.27 17.19 5.77
N GLY A 161 -0.67 16.28 5.00
CA GLY A 161 -0.94 14.84 5.07
C GLY A 161 -2.16 14.37 4.27
N PHE A 162 -2.61 15.16 3.29
CA PHE A 162 -3.76 14.82 2.45
C PHE A 162 -3.39 14.64 0.98
N TYR A 163 -3.98 13.63 0.34
CA TYR A 163 -4.03 13.53 -1.12
C TYR A 163 -5.07 14.47 -1.69
N ASP A 164 -4.85 14.98 -2.91
CA ASP A 164 -5.77 15.85 -3.65
C ASP A 164 -7.23 15.34 -3.65
N VAL A 165 -7.45 14.04 -3.84
CA VAL A 165 -8.78 13.40 -3.84
C VAL A 165 -9.53 13.52 -2.52
N GLN A 166 -8.83 13.73 -1.41
CA GLN A 166 -9.43 13.96 -0.09
C GLN A 166 -9.78 15.43 0.13
N GLN A 167 -9.22 16.33 -0.67
CA GLN A 167 -9.34 17.79 -0.54
C GLN A 167 -9.81 18.43 -1.87
N LYS A 168 -10.82 17.85 -2.51
CA LYS A 168 -11.41 18.38 -3.76
C LYS A 168 -11.86 19.83 -3.60
N GLY A 169 -11.44 20.69 -4.52
CA GLY A 169 -11.72 22.14 -4.48
C GLY A 169 -10.84 22.94 -3.52
N ILE A 170 -9.94 22.27 -2.78
CA ILE A 170 -8.93 22.91 -1.92
C ILE A 170 -7.53 22.71 -2.54
N GLN A 171 -7.18 21.47 -2.89
CA GLN A 171 -5.97 21.19 -3.67
C GLN A 171 -6.28 21.30 -5.19
N PRO A 172 -5.30 21.72 -6.01
CA PRO A 172 -5.39 21.58 -7.46
C PRO A 172 -5.63 20.11 -7.87
N ASP A 173 -6.38 19.90 -8.94
CA ASP A 173 -6.55 18.56 -9.51
C ASP A 173 -5.17 18.00 -9.90
N PHE A 174 -4.91 16.74 -9.53
CA PHE A 174 -3.62 16.06 -9.75
C PHE A 174 -2.43 16.71 -9.02
N ASN A 175 -2.67 17.51 -7.98
CA ASN A 175 -1.58 17.99 -7.12
C ASN A 175 -0.79 16.80 -6.55
N LEU A 176 0.54 16.90 -6.63
CA LEU A 176 1.49 15.89 -6.20
C LEU A 176 1.29 14.53 -6.88
N ARG A 177 0.86 14.55 -8.15
CA ARG A 177 0.78 13.38 -9.04
C ARG A 177 1.50 13.64 -10.34
N GLY A 178 2.04 12.60 -10.97
CA GLY A 178 2.60 12.72 -12.30
C GLY A 178 3.03 11.39 -12.88
N ILE A 179 2.98 11.30 -14.21
CA ILE A 179 3.51 10.16 -14.96
C ILE A 179 4.76 10.62 -15.71
N PHE A 180 5.85 9.86 -15.59
CA PHE A 180 7.12 10.13 -16.27
C PHE A 180 7.56 8.93 -17.10
N ARG A 181 8.42 9.19 -18.09
CA ARG A 181 8.96 8.16 -18.98
C ARG A 181 10.48 8.27 -19.09
N THR A 182 11.19 7.17 -18.83
CA THR A 182 12.65 7.17 -18.85
C THR A 182 13.23 7.26 -20.26
N GLY A 183 14.38 7.93 -20.37
CA GLY A 183 15.22 7.92 -21.56
C GLY A 183 16.11 6.66 -21.66
N PRO A 184 17.05 6.63 -22.62
CA PRO A 184 17.93 5.48 -22.84
C PRO A 184 18.87 5.13 -21.66
N ASP A 185 19.12 6.08 -20.77
CA ASP A 185 19.95 5.91 -19.57
C ASP A 185 19.14 5.43 -18.34
N GLY A 186 17.83 5.22 -18.50
CA GLY A 186 16.93 4.77 -17.44
C GLY A 186 16.72 5.80 -16.34
N HIS A 187 17.26 7.01 -16.49
CA HIS A 187 17.23 8.03 -15.45
C HIS A 187 15.84 8.65 -15.34
N TYR A 188 15.42 8.95 -14.12
CA TYR A 188 14.25 9.75 -13.82
C TYR A 188 14.58 10.81 -12.79
N TRP A 189 13.93 11.96 -12.91
CA TRP A 189 13.91 12.96 -11.87
C TRP A 189 12.70 13.89 -12.02
N PHE A 190 12.21 14.42 -10.89
CA PHE A 190 11.14 15.41 -10.84
C PHE A 190 11.23 16.20 -9.54
N ARG A 191 10.52 17.33 -9.50
CA ARG A 191 10.43 18.19 -8.32
C ARG A 191 9.10 17.96 -7.62
N ALA A 192 9.11 18.02 -6.30
CA ALA A 192 7.94 17.89 -5.45
C ALA A 192 8.23 18.58 -4.11
N VAL A 193 7.54 18.16 -3.05
CA VAL A 193 7.83 18.56 -1.67
C VAL A 193 8.02 17.34 -0.79
N LYS A 194 8.82 17.49 0.28
CA LYS A 194 9.07 16.39 1.20
C LYS A 194 7.74 15.85 1.77
N PRO A 195 7.44 14.54 1.63
CA PRO A 195 6.23 13.99 2.21
C PRO A 195 6.29 14.06 3.73
N LYS A 196 5.13 14.14 4.35
CA LYS A 196 4.95 14.07 5.79
C LYS A 196 4.23 12.78 6.15
N TYR A 197 4.47 12.27 7.36
CA TYR A 197 3.61 11.24 7.92
C TYR A 197 2.16 11.75 8.02
N TYR A 198 1.21 10.83 7.93
CA TYR A 198 -0.21 11.15 8.03
C TYR A 198 -0.99 9.97 8.62
N PRO A 199 -2.11 10.22 9.32
CA PRO A 199 -2.94 9.14 9.84
C PRO A 199 -3.75 8.49 8.71
N ILE A 200 -3.91 7.17 8.76
CA ILE A 200 -5.02 6.52 8.05
C ILE A 200 -6.36 7.05 8.59
N PRO A 201 -7.49 6.94 7.86
CA PRO A 201 -8.80 7.29 8.40
C PRO A 201 -9.07 6.58 9.73
N ASP A 202 -9.23 7.34 10.82
CA ASP A 202 -9.32 6.82 12.18
C ASP A 202 -10.64 7.15 12.91
N ASP A 203 -11.55 7.84 12.22
CA ASP A 203 -12.91 8.15 12.66
C ASP A 203 -13.88 6.95 12.61
N GLY A 204 -13.45 5.85 11.99
CA GLY A 204 -14.25 4.64 11.78
C GLY A 204 -13.99 3.52 12.78
N PRO A 205 -14.68 2.36 12.62
CA PRO A 205 -14.46 1.19 13.47
C PRO A 205 -13.00 0.76 13.52
N VAL A 206 -12.26 0.85 12.41
CA VAL A 206 -10.85 0.42 12.38
C VAL A 206 -9.97 1.34 13.24
N GLY A 207 -10.16 2.66 13.15
CA GLY A 207 -9.46 3.61 14.01
C GLY A 207 -9.78 3.41 15.49
N GLN A 208 -11.05 3.17 15.83
CA GLN A 208 -11.47 2.82 17.19
C GLN A 208 -10.78 1.53 17.67
N LEU A 209 -10.71 0.49 16.82
CA LEU A 209 -10.00 -0.76 17.15
C LEU A 209 -8.52 -0.49 17.45
N LEU A 210 -7.84 0.30 16.62
CA LEU A 210 -6.44 0.68 16.86
C LEU A 210 -6.27 1.41 18.20
N GLY A 211 -7.13 2.38 18.49
CA GLY A 211 -7.13 3.11 19.75
C GLY A 211 -7.29 2.18 20.96
N HIS A 212 -8.23 1.24 20.92
CA HIS A 212 -8.42 0.24 21.98
C HIS A 212 -7.23 -0.72 22.13
N LEU A 213 -6.50 -0.99 21.05
CA LEU A 213 -5.26 -1.78 21.06
C LEU A 213 -4.02 -0.96 21.43
N GLY A 214 -4.14 0.34 21.70
CA GLY A 214 -3.01 1.22 22.00
C GLY A 214 -2.11 1.51 20.79
N ARG A 215 -2.63 1.35 19.57
CA ARG A 215 -1.90 1.60 18.31
C ARG A 215 -2.23 2.99 17.77
N HIS A 216 -1.25 3.64 17.15
CA HIS A 216 -1.47 4.90 16.43
C HIS A 216 -1.90 4.65 14.97
N PRO A 217 -2.58 5.61 14.31
CA PRO A 217 -3.02 5.49 12.92
C PRO A 217 -1.97 5.96 11.89
N TYR A 218 -0.85 6.51 12.34
CA TYR A 218 0.13 7.13 11.42
C TYR A 218 0.85 6.14 10.51
N ARG A 219 0.97 6.54 9.24
CA ARG A 219 1.91 6.01 8.27
C ARG A 219 3.09 6.97 8.13
N PRO A 220 4.35 6.47 8.05
CA PRO A 220 5.52 7.32 7.87
C PRO A 220 5.49 8.07 6.54
N ALA A 221 6.24 9.17 6.42
CA ALA A 221 6.41 9.90 5.18
C ALA A 221 6.87 8.97 4.03
N HIS A 222 6.09 8.98 2.94
CA HIS A 222 6.37 8.14 1.76
C HIS A 222 5.88 8.77 0.47
N LEU A 223 6.44 8.27 -0.64
CA LEU A 223 6.06 8.59 -2.00
C LEU A 223 5.74 7.29 -2.73
N HIS A 224 4.59 7.24 -3.39
CA HIS A 224 4.14 6.06 -4.09
C HIS A 224 4.67 5.98 -5.52
N TYR A 225 4.81 4.75 -6.01
CA TYR A 225 5.27 4.42 -7.35
C TYR A 225 4.45 3.26 -7.93
N ILE A 226 3.98 3.41 -9.16
CA ILE A 226 3.72 2.28 -10.07
C ILE A 226 4.69 2.40 -11.23
N ILE A 227 5.53 1.39 -11.40
CA ILE A 227 6.55 1.36 -12.44
C ILE A 227 6.24 0.21 -13.39
N SER A 228 6.15 0.50 -14.69
CA SER A 228 5.89 -0.50 -15.72
C SER A 228 6.78 -0.30 -16.94
N ALA A 229 7.13 -1.38 -17.60
CA ALA A 229 7.89 -1.38 -18.84
C ALA A 229 7.58 -2.65 -19.64
N ASP A 230 7.65 -2.56 -20.97
CA ASP A 230 7.37 -3.69 -21.85
C ASP A 230 8.32 -4.87 -21.55
N GLY A 231 7.76 -6.04 -21.27
CA GLY A 231 8.52 -7.26 -20.92
C GLY A 231 8.96 -7.34 -19.46
N PHE A 232 8.50 -6.43 -18.59
CA PHE A 232 8.75 -6.42 -17.16
C PHE A 232 7.47 -6.57 -16.34
N GLU A 233 7.59 -7.17 -15.15
CA GLU A 233 6.51 -7.17 -14.19
C GLU A 233 6.29 -5.75 -13.66
N THR A 234 5.04 -5.30 -13.61
CA THR A 234 4.70 -4.03 -12.95
C THR A 234 5.11 -4.06 -11.48
N LEU A 235 5.71 -2.98 -11.01
CA LEU A 235 6.11 -2.78 -9.62
C LEU A 235 5.22 -1.70 -9.00
N THR A 236 4.36 -2.09 -8.06
CA THR A 236 3.70 -1.16 -7.14
C THR A 236 4.51 -1.12 -5.86
N THR A 237 5.00 0.06 -5.48
CA THR A 237 5.87 0.21 -4.31
C THR A 237 5.84 1.63 -3.76
N HIS A 238 6.56 1.87 -2.66
CA HIS A 238 6.80 3.18 -2.06
C HIS A 238 8.30 3.36 -1.83
N ILE A 239 8.71 4.62 -1.64
CA ILE A 239 9.93 4.93 -0.89
C ILE A 239 9.57 5.65 0.39
N PHE A 240 10.39 5.49 1.43
CA PHE A 240 10.16 6.06 2.76
C PHE A 240 11.33 6.92 3.23
N ASP A 241 11.04 7.94 4.05
CA ASP A 241 12.05 8.70 4.79
C ASP A 241 12.55 7.87 5.99
N PRO A 242 13.85 7.49 6.05
CA PRO A 242 14.39 6.69 7.15
C PRO A 242 14.38 7.42 8.50
N ASN A 243 14.23 8.75 8.51
CA ASN A 243 14.22 9.55 9.73
C ASN A 243 12.80 9.88 10.22
N ASP A 244 11.76 9.35 9.58
CA ASP A 244 10.38 9.58 9.99
C ASP A 244 10.11 8.94 11.37
N PRO A 245 9.42 9.65 12.30
CA PRO A 245 9.15 9.12 13.64
C PRO A 245 8.32 7.82 13.66
N TYR A 246 7.59 7.50 12.58
CA TYR A 246 6.76 6.30 12.47
C TYR A 246 7.36 5.21 11.58
N ILE A 247 8.64 5.33 11.19
CA ILE A 247 9.27 4.40 10.25
C ILE A 247 9.28 2.95 10.73
N HIS A 248 9.33 2.73 12.05
CA HIS A 248 9.33 1.40 12.67
C HIS A 248 7.95 0.94 13.15
N SER A 249 6.90 1.73 12.90
CA SER A 249 5.57 1.47 13.44
C SER A 249 4.43 1.82 12.49
N ASP A 250 4.68 1.78 11.17
CA ASP A 250 3.66 2.02 10.14
C ASP A 250 2.38 1.24 10.44
N ALA A 251 1.25 1.96 10.54
CA ALA A 251 -0.04 1.41 10.92
C ALA A 251 -0.51 0.26 10.01
N VAL A 252 -0.01 0.21 8.77
CA VAL A 252 -0.35 -0.79 7.74
C VAL A 252 0.82 -1.70 7.36
N PHE A 253 1.95 -1.64 8.07
CA PHE A 253 3.11 -2.51 7.87
C PHE A 253 3.75 -2.45 6.48
N GLY A 254 3.64 -1.30 5.79
CA GLY A 254 4.10 -1.12 4.41
C GLY A 254 5.61 -0.91 4.25
N VAL A 255 6.33 -0.62 5.35
CA VAL A 255 7.76 -0.32 5.33
C VAL A 255 8.59 -1.59 5.16
N LYS A 256 9.57 -1.52 4.27
CA LYS A 256 10.63 -2.53 4.10
C LYS A 256 11.97 -1.81 4.06
N GLU A 257 13.01 -2.42 4.60
CA GLU A 257 14.35 -1.80 4.71
C GLU A 257 14.92 -1.40 3.34
N SER A 258 14.67 -2.22 2.31
CA SER A 258 15.10 -1.96 0.93
C SER A 258 14.42 -0.74 0.29
N LEU A 259 13.30 -0.28 0.85
CA LEU A 259 12.49 0.85 0.36
C LEU A 259 12.79 2.17 1.08
N LEU A 260 13.78 2.19 1.97
CA LEU A 260 14.27 3.43 2.58
C LEU A 260 15.11 4.19 1.54
N ALA A 261 14.63 5.36 1.12
CA ALA A 261 15.40 6.22 0.22
C ALA A 261 16.42 7.06 0.98
N LYS A 262 17.36 7.65 0.25
CA LYS A 262 18.37 8.54 0.84
C LYS A 262 17.87 9.98 0.77
N PHE A 263 17.54 10.56 1.92
CA PHE A 263 17.14 11.95 2.04
C PHE A 263 18.32 12.79 2.52
N ASN A 264 18.79 13.72 1.68
CA ASN A 264 19.86 14.65 2.03
C ASN A 264 19.35 16.08 2.01
N ARG A 265 19.52 16.82 3.10
CA ARG A 265 19.25 18.26 3.10
C ARG A 265 20.42 18.97 2.41
N VAL A 266 20.13 19.77 1.38
CA VAL A 266 21.13 20.47 0.57
C VAL A 266 20.99 21.98 0.75
N ASN A 267 22.10 22.62 1.10
CA ASN A 267 22.26 24.08 1.10
C ASN A 267 23.27 24.45 0.01
N ASP A 268 22.76 24.55 -1.22
CA ASP A 268 23.53 24.93 -2.41
C ASP A 268 22.66 25.85 -3.29
N PRO A 269 22.88 27.17 -3.25
CA PRO A 269 22.09 28.14 -4.02
C PRO A 269 22.18 27.94 -5.55
N VAL A 270 23.28 27.35 -6.06
CA VAL A 270 23.43 27.10 -7.49
C VAL A 270 22.53 25.94 -7.91
N ARG A 271 22.52 24.85 -7.14
CA ARG A 271 21.61 23.72 -7.39
C ARG A 271 20.15 24.09 -7.15
N ALA A 272 19.84 24.81 -6.07
CA ALA A 272 18.48 25.27 -5.78
C ALA A 272 17.92 26.07 -6.97
N LYS A 273 18.69 27.04 -7.49
CA LYS A 273 18.30 27.82 -8.67
C LYS A 273 18.14 26.96 -9.92
N ALA A 274 18.94 25.91 -10.11
CA ALA A 274 18.81 24.99 -11.24
C ALA A 274 17.50 24.19 -11.20
N TYR A 275 16.94 23.97 -10.01
CA TYR A 275 15.62 23.34 -9.81
C TYR A 275 14.49 24.36 -9.61
N GLU A 276 14.76 25.65 -9.73
CA GLU A 276 13.80 26.74 -9.48
C GLU A 276 13.28 26.79 -8.03
N PHE A 277 14.11 26.38 -7.07
CA PHE A 277 13.85 26.49 -5.64
C PHE A 277 14.41 27.79 -5.05
N ASP A 278 13.75 28.32 -4.03
CA ASP A 278 14.11 29.60 -3.39
C ASP A 278 15.19 29.46 -2.30
N GLY A 279 15.49 28.23 -1.86
CA GLY A 279 16.45 28.00 -0.78
C GLY A 279 16.86 26.55 -0.61
N ASP A 280 17.09 26.15 0.64
CA ASP A 280 17.48 24.78 1.00
C ASP A 280 16.39 23.78 0.60
N PHE A 281 16.80 22.67 0.01
CA PHE A 281 15.90 21.64 -0.51
C PHE A 281 16.34 20.23 -0.07
N TRP A 282 15.45 19.26 -0.25
CA TRP A 282 15.74 17.84 -0.06
C TRP A 282 16.15 17.20 -1.38
N ASP A 283 17.30 16.53 -1.38
CA ASP A 283 17.80 15.71 -2.47
C ASP A 283 17.56 14.24 -2.12
N VAL A 284 16.65 13.60 -2.85
CA VAL A 284 16.20 12.22 -2.60
C VAL A 284 16.64 11.31 -3.73
N THR A 285 17.39 10.27 -3.39
CA THR A 285 17.86 9.29 -4.39
C THR A 285 17.35 7.88 -4.09
N HIS A 286 16.83 7.22 -5.13
CA HIS A 286 16.43 5.81 -5.07
C HIS A 286 16.42 5.17 -6.47
N ASP A 287 17.10 4.05 -6.63
CA ASP A 287 17.04 3.27 -7.86
C ASP A 287 16.01 2.14 -7.74
N PHE A 288 15.28 1.87 -8.80
CA PHE A 288 14.36 0.73 -8.87
C PHE A 288 14.85 -0.33 -9.85
N VAL A 289 14.66 -1.59 -9.48
CA VAL A 289 15.03 -2.74 -10.29
C VAL A 289 13.79 -3.56 -10.63
N LEU A 290 13.46 -3.65 -11.92
CA LEU A 290 12.32 -4.42 -12.41
C LEU A 290 12.72 -5.86 -12.76
N ALA A 291 11.89 -6.80 -12.35
CA ALA A 291 11.97 -8.19 -12.79
C ALA A 291 11.29 -8.37 -14.16
N ARG A 292 11.83 -9.24 -15.02
CA ARG A 292 11.18 -9.60 -16.28
C ARG A 292 9.87 -10.36 -16.03
N SER A 293 8.86 -10.11 -16.87
CA SER A 293 7.64 -10.91 -16.86
C SER A 293 7.97 -12.37 -17.10
N ARG A 294 7.37 -13.27 -16.31
CA ARG A 294 7.44 -14.71 -16.60
C ARG A 294 6.74 -14.97 -17.94
N ALA A 295 7.44 -15.63 -18.85
CA ALA A 295 6.89 -16.10 -20.12
C ALA A 295 5.84 -17.21 -19.91
#